data_AF-L9YWH6-F1
#
_entry.id   AF-L9YWH6-F1
#
_cell.length_a   1.000
_cell.length_b   1.000
_cell.length_c   1.000
_cell.angle_alpha   90.00
_cell.angle_beta   90.00
_cell.angle_gamma   90.00
#
_symmetry.space_group_name_H-M   'P 1'
#
loop_
_entity.id
_entity.type
_entity.pdbx_description
1 polymer ?
#
loop_
_entity_poly.entity_id
_entity_poly.type
_entity_poly.pdbx_seq_one_letter_code
_entity_poly.pdbx_strand_id
1 'polypeptide(L)'
;MVRSALQSFPLFLRDPAAFFDEHDPATTLPIALILVVGLAVALGLSTVAVGSMLAGSMDATVTMDNPDRPPEWACEQHGSGLPVDNCDEPATIDRDAGMLVSEAVTDYLGFAVIVPFVLWALGSVVLFGAARLAGGAPSIRGTVALAGWASDSSRYASPSRT
;
A
#
# COMPACT_ATOMS: atom_id res chain seq x y z
N MET A 1 -10.00 -12.66 -21.59
CA MET A 1 -10.13 -11.51 -20.66
C MET A 1 -8.82 -10.76 -20.47
N VAL A 2 -7.74 -11.38 -19.96
CA VAL A 2 -6.44 -10.71 -19.73
C VAL A 2 -5.88 -10.00 -20.98
N ARG A 3 -5.98 -10.65 -22.15
CA ARG A 3 -5.52 -10.09 -23.44
C ARG A 3 -6.34 -8.87 -23.90
N SER A 4 -7.64 -8.86 -23.61
CA SER A 4 -8.53 -7.72 -23.90
C SER A 4 -8.24 -6.55 -22.97
N ALA A 5 -8.05 -6.81 -21.67
CA ALA A 5 -7.67 -5.77 -20.71
C ALA A 5 -6.35 -5.08 -21.09
N LEU A 6 -5.36 -5.85 -21.56
CA LEU A 6 -4.08 -5.31 -22.06
C LEU A 6 -4.21 -4.51 -23.36
N GLN A 7 -5.17 -4.85 -24.24
CA GLN A 7 -5.43 -4.09 -25.47
C GLN A 7 -6.22 -2.80 -25.23
N SER A 8 -7.09 -2.77 -24.22
CA SER A 8 -7.86 -1.59 -23.82
C SER A 8 -7.03 -0.57 -23.03
N PHE A 9 -5.96 -1.02 -22.39
CA PHE A 9 -5.07 -0.19 -21.57
C PHE A 9 -4.49 1.05 -22.31
N PRO A 10 -3.94 0.94 -23.54
CA PRO A 10 -3.47 2.12 -24.27
C PRO A 10 -4.58 3.08 -24.72
N LEU A 11 -5.81 2.59 -24.91
CA LEU A 11 -6.97 3.41 -25.27
C LEU A 11 -7.45 4.20 -24.06
N PHE A 12 -7.58 3.54 -22.90
CA PHE A 12 -7.85 4.17 -21.62
C PHE A 12 -6.83 5.26 -21.26
N LEU A 13 -5.53 4.99 -21.41
CA LEU A 13 -4.48 5.98 -21.10
C LEU A 13 -4.48 7.20 -22.03
N ARG A 14 -4.98 7.06 -23.27
CA ARG A 14 -5.04 8.16 -24.24
C ARG A 14 -6.35 8.93 -24.18
N ASP A 15 -7.46 8.22 -24.01
CA ASP A 15 -8.81 8.78 -24.04
C ASP A 15 -9.73 8.01 -23.08
N PRO A 16 -9.67 8.35 -21.77
CA PRO A 16 -10.49 7.68 -20.77
C PRO A 16 -11.98 7.94 -20.97
N ALA A 17 -12.36 9.08 -21.56
CA ALA A 17 -13.77 9.42 -21.81
C ALA A 17 -14.36 8.51 -22.89
N ALA A 18 -13.66 8.35 -24.03
CA ALA A 18 -14.11 7.47 -25.10
C ALA A 18 -14.27 6.01 -24.64
N PHE A 19 -13.39 5.53 -23.75
CA PHE A 19 -13.49 4.17 -23.21
C PHE A 19 -14.77 3.93 -22.40
N PHE A 20 -15.17 4.89 -21.55
CA PHE A 20 -16.38 4.78 -20.73
C PHE A 20 -17.67 5.12 -21.49
N ASP A 21 -17.57 5.87 -22.59
CA ASP A 21 -18.69 6.03 -23.53
C ASP A 21 -19.02 4.70 -24.24
N GLU A 22 -18.00 3.89 -24.53
CA GLU A 22 -18.17 2.57 -25.15
C GLU A 22 -18.48 1.44 -24.15
N HIS A 23 -18.11 1.59 -22.88
CA HIS A 23 -18.26 0.54 -21.87
C HIS A 23 -18.92 1.06 -20.58
N ASP A 24 -20.09 0.50 -20.24
CA ASP A 24 -20.77 0.78 -18.97
C ASP A 24 -19.81 0.49 -17.78
N PRO A 25 -19.52 1.48 -16.92
CA PRO A 25 -18.64 1.31 -15.76
C PRO A 25 -18.98 0.11 -14.89
N ALA A 26 -20.27 -0.25 -14.74
CA ALA A 26 -20.67 -1.39 -13.91
C ALA A 26 -20.18 -2.75 -14.46
N THR A 27 -19.89 -2.83 -15.77
CA THR A 27 -19.38 -4.02 -16.44
C THR A 27 -17.86 -4.16 -16.36
N THR A 28 -17.14 -3.07 -16.08
CA THR A 28 -15.67 -3.06 -16.00
C THR A 28 -15.14 -3.34 -14.59
N LEU A 29 -16.03 -3.54 -13.61
CA LEU A 29 -15.66 -3.86 -12.22
C LEU A 29 -14.67 -5.03 -12.06
N PRO A 30 -14.80 -6.17 -12.78
CA PRO A 30 -13.82 -7.25 -12.68
C PRO A 30 -12.41 -6.82 -13.14
N ILE A 31 -12.33 -5.92 -14.12
CA ILE A 31 -11.06 -5.41 -14.62
C ILE A 31 -10.45 -4.43 -13.60
N ALA A 32 -11.26 -3.52 -13.05
CA ALA A 32 -10.83 -2.64 -11.97
C ALA A 32 -10.26 -3.43 -10.77
N LEU A 33 -10.91 -4.53 -10.38
CA LEU A 33 -10.41 -5.43 -9.34
C LEU A 33 -9.05 -6.03 -9.72
N ILE A 34 -8.88 -6.52 -10.96
CA ILE A 34 -7.61 -7.08 -11.44
C ILE A 34 -6.50 -6.01 -11.39
N LEU A 35 -6.80 -4.76 -11.76
CA LEU A 35 -5.84 -3.66 -11.70
C LEU A 35 -5.42 -3.35 -10.26
N VAL A 36 -6.38 -3.25 -9.34
CA VAL A 36 -6.09 -2.98 -7.92
C VAL A 36 -5.29 -4.12 -7.28
N VAL A 37 -5.66 -5.37 -7.55
CA VAL A 37 -4.89 -6.54 -7.10
C VAL A 37 -3.50 -6.56 -7.71
N GLY A 38 -3.39 -6.29 -9.01
CA GLY A 38 -2.10 -6.19 -9.71
C GLY A 38 -1.20 -5.11 -9.11
N LEU A 39 -1.77 -3.95 -8.79
CA LEU A 39 -1.07 -2.86 -8.11
C LEU A 39 -0.61 -3.29 -6.71
N ALA A 40 -1.45 -3.94 -5.92
CA ALA A 40 -1.09 -4.42 -4.59
C ALA A 40 0.06 -5.44 -4.63
N VAL A 41 0.02 -6.39 -5.57
CA VAL A 41 1.10 -7.35 -5.79
C VAL A 41 2.37 -6.64 -6.24
N ALA A 42 2.29 -5.71 -7.20
CA ALA A 42 3.44 -4.95 -7.67
C ALA A 42 4.09 -4.13 -6.55
N LEU A 43 3.29 -3.48 -5.72
CA LEU A 43 3.77 -2.74 -4.55
C LEU A 43 4.45 -3.65 -3.53
N GLY A 44 3.83 -4.78 -3.19
CA GLY A 44 4.43 -5.77 -2.28
C GLY A 44 5.78 -6.28 -2.81
N LEU A 45 5.83 -6.70 -4.07
CA LEU A 45 7.07 -7.18 -4.70
C LEU A 45 8.14 -6.09 -4.78
N SER A 46 7.75 -4.86 -5.13
CA SER A 46 8.69 -3.73 -5.19
C SER A 46 9.26 -3.38 -3.82
N THR A 47 8.45 -3.49 -2.76
CA THR A 47 8.87 -3.23 -1.37
C THR A 47 9.92 -4.25 -0.93
N VAL A 48 9.70 -5.54 -1.22
CA VAL A 48 10.69 -6.60 -0.96
C VAL A 48 11.95 -6.40 -1.80
N ALA A 49 11.81 -6.08 -3.09
CA ALA A 49 12.95 -5.86 -3.97
C ALA A 49 13.83 -4.69 -3.49
N VAL A 50 13.23 -3.53 -3.18
CA VAL A 50 13.96 -2.39 -2.64
C VAL A 50 14.57 -2.71 -1.28
N GLY A 51 13.82 -3.37 -0.40
CA GLY A 51 14.29 -3.78 0.93
C GLY A 51 15.52 -4.70 0.87
N SER A 52 15.50 -5.70 0.00
CA SER A 52 16.63 -6.61 -0.22
C SER A 52 17.85 -5.93 -0.84
N MET A 53 17.66 -4.98 -1.76
CA MET A 53 18.75 -4.18 -2.31
C MET A 53 19.40 -3.31 -1.23
N LEU A 54 18.60 -2.66 -0.38
CA LEU A 54 19.13 -1.89 0.75
C LEU A 54 19.87 -2.78 1.74
N ALA A 55 19.26 -3.88 2.16
CA ALA A 55 19.86 -4.81 3.12
C ALA A 55 21.20 -5.35 2.60
N GLY A 56 21.28 -5.73 1.32
CA GLY A 56 22.53 -6.20 0.71
C GLY A 56 23.59 -5.12 0.48
N SER A 57 23.26 -3.84 0.67
CA SER A 57 24.22 -2.73 0.53
C SER A 57 24.79 -2.24 1.86
N MET A 58 24.28 -2.74 2.99
CA MET A 58 24.69 -2.31 4.32
C MET A 58 25.57 -3.37 4.99
N ASP A 59 26.89 -3.23 4.82
CA ASP A 59 27.90 -4.01 5.57
C ASP A 59 28.22 -3.35 6.93
N ALA A 60 27.19 -2.89 7.65
CA ALA A 60 27.34 -2.18 8.91
C ALA A 60 26.68 -2.96 10.06
N THR A 61 27.34 -2.93 11.21
CA THR A 61 26.80 -3.44 12.48
C THR A 61 26.38 -2.25 13.33
N VAL A 62 25.19 -2.32 13.91
CA VAL A 62 24.64 -1.31 14.82
C VAL A 62 24.63 -1.91 16.22
N THR A 63 25.37 -1.30 17.13
CA THR A 63 25.29 -1.61 18.56
C THR A 63 23.98 -1.05 19.12
N MET A 64 23.14 -1.93 19.67
CA MET A 64 21.86 -1.55 20.26
C MET A 64 21.73 -2.18 21.65
N ASP A 65 20.87 -1.61 22.51
CA ASP A 65 20.54 -2.22 23.79
C ASP A 65 19.94 -3.61 23.57
N ASN A 66 20.29 -4.56 24.43
CA ASN A 66 19.78 -5.92 24.35
C ASN A 66 18.30 -5.95 24.80
N PRO A 67 17.33 -6.17 23.89
CA PRO A 67 15.91 -6.23 24.28
C PRO A 67 15.58 -7.45 25.15
N ASP A 68 16.42 -8.49 25.14
CA ASP A 68 16.25 -9.70 25.95
C ASP A 68 16.75 -9.51 27.39
N ARG A 69 17.49 -8.42 27.64
CA ARG A 69 17.95 -8.03 28.98
C ARG A 69 16.93 -7.07 29.64
N PRO A 70 16.51 -7.33 30.89
CA PRO A 70 15.68 -6.39 31.65
C PRO A 70 16.39 -5.04 31.86
N PRO A 71 15.63 -3.94 32.02
CA PRO A 71 16.21 -2.63 32.27
C PRO A 71 17.01 -2.59 33.58
N GLU A 72 18.01 -1.72 33.66
CA GLU A 72 19.02 -1.72 34.74
C GLU A 72 18.41 -1.67 36.16
N TRP A 73 17.34 -0.89 36.35
CA TRP A 73 16.65 -0.75 37.63
C TRP A 73 16.02 -2.06 38.13
N ALA A 74 15.63 -2.95 37.21
CA ALA A 74 15.07 -4.26 37.54
C ALA A 74 16.18 -5.25 37.93
N CYS A 75 17.34 -5.18 37.28
CA CYS A 75 18.50 -5.99 37.62
C CYS A 75 19.22 -5.52 38.89
N GLU A 76 19.22 -4.22 39.20
CA GLU A 76 19.72 -3.69 40.47
C GLU A 76 18.83 -4.12 41.66
N GLN A 77 17.51 -4.22 41.44
CA GLN A 77 16.56 -4.74 42.44
C GLN A 77 16.68 -6.26 42.65
N HIS A 78 17.40 -7.00 41.81
CA HIS A 78 17.65 -8.43 41.99
C HIS A 78 18.36 -8.73 43.33
N GLY A 79 19.12 -7.75 43.87
CA GLY A 79 19.68 -7.80 45.23
C GLY A 79 18.65 -7.78 46.38
N SER A 80 17.36 -7.51 46.08
CA SER A 80 16.27 -7.41 47.05
C SER A 80 15.31 -8.60 47.10
N GLY A 81 15.58 -9.68 46.33
CA GLY A 81 14.93 -10.99 46.49
C GLY A 81 13.82 -11.34 45.49
N LEU A 82 13.63 -10.56 44.42
CA LEU A 82 12.78 -10.95 43.28
C LEU A 82 13.66 -11.60 42.19
N PRO A 83 13.40 -12.87 41.79
CA PRO A 83 14.11 -13.48 40.68
C PRO A 83 13.67 -12.81 39.38
N VAL A 84 14.56 -11.98 38.84
CA VAL A 84 14.47 -11.40 37.49
C VAL A 84 15.50 -12.11 36.62
N ASP A 85 15.03 -12.98 35.72
CA ASP A 85 15.90 -13.74 34.83
C ASP A 85 16.60 -12.82 33.78
N ASN A 86 17.66 -13.32 33.14
CA ASN A 86 18.42 -12.65 32.06
C ASN A 86 19.25 -11.41 32.45
N CYS A 87 19.48 -11.14 33.73
CA CYS A 87 20.35 -10.03 34.15
C CYS A 87 21.86 -10.24 33.86
N ASP A 88 22.26 -11.48 33.59
CA ASP A 88 23.63 -11.86 33.20
C ASP A 88 23.90 -11.65 31.70
N GLU A 89 22.88 -11.35 30.90
CA GLU A 89 23.04 -11.03 29.49
C GLU A 89 23.78 -9.69 29.29
N PRO A 90 24.54 -9.52 28.19
CA PRO A 90 25.22 -8.26 27.90
C PRO A 90 24.22 -7.11 27.76
N ALA A 91 24.63 -5.90 28.16
CA ALA A 91 23.78 -4.70 28.07
C ALA A 91 23.45 -4.31 26.63
N THR A 92 24.39 -4.55 25.72
CA THR A 92 24.28 -4.20 24.30
C THR A 92 24.64 -5.38 23.43
N ILE A 93 23.99 -5.47 22.27
CA ILE A 93 24.27 -6.45 21.23
C ILE A 93 24.54 -5.74 19.91
N ASP A 94 25.45 -6.29 19.11
CA ASP A 94 25.68 -5.82 17.74
C ASP A 94 24.73 -6.56 16.79
N ARG A 95 23.88 -5.80 16.10
CA ARG A 95 22.94 -6.33 15.11
C ARG A 95 23.37 -5.91 13.70
N ASP A 96 23.21 -6.83 12.76
CA ASP A 96 23.41 -6.58 11.34
C ASP A 96 22.36 -5.57 10.83
N ALA A 97 22.82 -4.47 10.25
CA ALA A 97 21.93 -3.41 9.75
C ALA A 97 21.01 -3.90 8.61
N GLY A 98 21.48 -4.82 7.78
CA GLY A 98 20.68 -5.42 6.72
C GLY A 98 19.54 -6.29 7.26
N MET A 99 19.77 -7.00 8.36
CA MET A 99 18.73 -7.77 9.06
C MET A 99 17.63 -6.85 9.62
N LEU A 100 18.02 -5.73 10.24
CA LEU A 100 17.08 -4.73 10.75
C LEU A 100 16.23 -4.13 9.63
N VAL A 101 16.83 -3.85 8.47
CA VAL A 101 16.09 -3.38 7.28
C VAL A 101 15.10 -4.44 6.79
N SER A 102 15.51 -5.71 6.72
CA SER A 102 14.62 -6.79 6.27
C SER A 102 13.43 -6.99 7.19
N GLU A 103 13.63 -6.87 8.51
CA GLU A 103 12.57 -6.95 9.51
C GLU A 103 11.58 -5.79 9.35
N ALA A 104 12.08 -4.56 9.26
CA ALA A 104 11.25 -3.38 9.01
C ALA A 104 10.45 -3.50 7.70
N VAL A 105 11.08 -3.94 6.61
CA VAL A 105 10.41 -4.17 5.32
C VAL A 105 9.27 -5.18 5.44
N THR A 106 9.46 -6.22 6.24
CA THR A 106 8.45 -7.26 6.47
C THR A 106 7.26 -6.71 7.26
N ASP A 107 7.51 -5.87 8.27
CA ASP A 107 6.46 -5.19 9.03
C ASP A 107 5.61 -4.27 8.15
N TYR A 108 6.23 -3.56 7.20
CA TYR A 108 5.53 -2.68 6.27
C TYR A 108 4.89 -3.41 5.08
N LEU A 109 5.25 -4.67 4.83
CA LEU A 109 4.71 -5.46 3.71
C LEU A 109 3.18 -5.55 3.76
N GLY A 110 2.63 -5.76 4.96
CA GLY A 110 1.18 -5.82 5.17
C GLY A 110 0.50 -4.52 4.75
N PHE A 111 1.06 -3.37 5.15
CA PHE A 111 0.56 -2.07 4.75
C PHE A 111 0.68 -1.84 3.23
N ALA A 112 1.81 -2.20 2.62
CA ALA A 112 2.03 -2.04 1.18
C ALA A 112 0.96 -2.76 0.34
N VAL A 113 0.48 -3.92 0.81
CA VAL A 113 -0.57 -4.70 0.12
C VAL A 113 -1.97 -4.20 0.44
N ILE A 114 -2.24 -3.76 1.67
CA ILE A 114 -3.58 -3.36 2.12
C ILE A 114 -3.95 -1.94 1.66
N VAL A 115 -3.00 -1.01 1.68
CA VAL A 115 -3.22 0.42 1.37
C VAL A 115 -3.93 0.63 0.02
N PRO A 116 -3.57 -0.04 -1.09
CA PRO A 116 -4.30 0.08 -2.36
C PRO A 116 -5.80 -0.21 -2.23
N PHE A 117 -6.21 -1.21 -1.47
CA PHE A 117 -7.62 -1.54 -1.27
C PHE A 117 -8.33 -0.49 -0.42
N VAL A 118 -7.67 0.01 0.63
CA VAL A 118 -8.21 1.07 1.48
C VAL A 118 -8.41 2.35 0.67
N LEU A 119 -7.41 2.76 -0.12
CA LEU A 119 -7.50 3.92 -0.99
C LEU A 119 -8.55 3.74 -2.08
N TRP A 120 -8.68 2.54 -2.64
CA TRP A 120 -9.72 2.24 -3.62
C TRP A 120 -11.13 2.34 -3.02
N ALA A 121 -11.34 1.80 -1.82
CA ALA A 121 -12.60 1.93 -1.10
C ALA A 121 -12.92 3.38 -0.76
N LEU A 122 -11.93 4.12 -0.24
CA LEU A 122 -12.08 5.55 0.08
C LEU A 122 -12.40 6.37 -1.17
N GLY A 123 -11.67 6.15 -2.27
CA GLY A 123 -11.92 6.79 -3.56
C GLY A 123 -13.31 6.50 -4.08
N SER A 124 -13.81 5.28 -3.90
CA SER A 124 -15.19 4.91 -4.26
C SER A 124 -16.22 5.71 -3.47
N VAL A 125 -16.02 5.86 -2.15
CA VAL A 125 -16.91 6.66 -1.29
C VAL A 125 -16.89 8.13 -1.69
N VAL A 126 -15.70 8.69 -1.89
CA VAL A 126 -15.53 10.09 -2.29
C VAL A 126 -16.20 10.37 -3.63
N LEU A 127 -15.96 9.52 -4.65
CA LEU A 127 -16.58 9.67 -5.97
C LEU A 127 -18.11 9.53 -5.91
N PHE A 128 -18.61 8.60 -5.10
CA PHE A 128 -20.05 8.41 -4.94
C PHE A 128 -20.69 9.65 -4.31
N GLY A 129 -20.06 10.18 -3.26
CA GLY A 129 -20.48 11.41 -2.60
C GLY A 129 -20.45 12.61 -3.55
N ALA A 130 -19.33 12.83 -4.25
CA ALA A 130 -19.18 13.92 -5.21
C ALA A 130 -20.24 13.87 -6.32
N ALA A 131 -20.49 12.69 -6.89
CA ALA A 131 -21.50 12.53 -7.93
C ALA A 131 -22.92 12.81 -7.41
N ARG A 132 -23.25 12.45 -6.15
CA ARG A 132 -24.53 12.78 -5.53
C ARG A 132 -24.67 14.28 -5.24
N LEU A 133 -23.61 14.92 -4.76
CA LEU A 133 -23.59 16.37 -4.51
C LEU A 133 -23.74 17.17 -5.81
N ALA A 134 -23.26 16.64 -6.94
CA ALA A 134 -23.44 17.21 -8.27
C ALA A 134 -24.85 16.96 -8.87
N GLY A 135 -25.79 16.37 -8.11
CA GLY A 135 -27.14 16.06 -8.57
C GLY A 135 -27.26 14.83 -9.46
N GLY A 136 -26.20 14.02 -9.57
CA GLY A 136 -26.21 12.77 -10.31
C GLY A 136 -26.88 11.61 -9.55
N ALA A 137 -27.16 10.53 -10.27
CA ALA A 137 -27.65 9.27 -9.72
C ALA A 137 -26.63 8.13 -9.89
N PRO A 138 -25.46 8.17 -9.23
CA PRO A 138 -24.43 7.13 -9.35
C PRO A 138 -24.92 5.77 -8.88
N SER A 139 -24.47 4.72 -9.59
CA SER A 139 -24.59 3.32 -9.16
C SER A 139 -23.34 2.91 -8.37
N ILE A 140 -23.52 2.13 -7.30
CA ILE A 140 -22.41 1.71 -6.43
C ILE A 140 -21.35 0.94 -7.24
N ARG A 141 -21.78 -0.02 -8.07
CA ARG A 141 -20.88 -0.82 -8.91
C ARG A 141 -20.11 0.02 -9.92
N GLY A 142 -20.76 1.00 -10.55
CA GLY A 142 -20.11 1.89 -11.50
C GLY A 142 -19.07 2.77 -10.82
N THR A 143 -19.37 3.29 -9.63
CA THR A 143 -18.42 4.11 -8.87
C THR A 143 -17.22 3.32 -8.39
N VAL A 144 -17.41 2.10 -7.87
CA VAL A 144 -16.30 1.24 -7.44
C VAL A 144 -15.42 0.86 -8.63
N ALA A 145 -16.02 0.53 -9.77
CA ALA A 145 -15.26 0.27 -10.99
C ALA A 145 -14.45 1.51 -11.40
N LEU A 146 -15.09 2.67 -11.53
CA LEU A 146 -14.46 3.93 -11.91
C LEU A 146 -13.29 4.31 -10.98
N ALA A 147 -13.45 4.14 -9.67
CA ALA A 147 -12.41 4.39 -8.68
C ALA A 147 -11.17 3.51 -8.90
N GLY A 148 -11.32 2.30 -9.43
CA GLY A 148 -10.22 1.38 -9.71
C GLY A 148 -9.49 1.67 -11.03
N TRP A 149 -10.06 2.53 -11.88
CA TRP A 149 -9.45 2.97 -13.13
C TRP A 149 -8.75 4.32 -13.02
N ALA A 150 -9.23 5.23 -12.16
CA ALA A 150 -8.99 6.66 -12.24
C ALA A 150 -7.52 7.07 -12.54
N SER A 151 -7.31 7.55 -13.78
CA SER A 151 -6.16 8.36 -14.20
C SER A 151 -6.67 9.60 -14.94
N ASP A 152 -6.33 10.76 -14.38
CA ASP A 152 -6.38 12.13 -14.94
C ASP A 152 -7.64 12.59 -15.72
N SER A 153 -8.48 13.40 -15.07
CA SER A 153 -9.68 14.03 -15.65
C SER A 153 -9.40 15.40 -16.30
N SER A 154 -8.22 15.60 -16.90
CA SER A 154 -7.75 16.93 -17.31
C SER A 154 -8.25 17.41 -18.69
N ARG A 155 -9.48 17.13 -19.14
CA ARG A 155 -10.01 17.70 -20.41
C ARG A 155 -11.50 18.06 -20.48
N TYR A 156 -12.14 18.45 -19.39
CA TYR A 156 -13.49 19.04 -19.46
C TYR A 156 -13.57 20.45 -18.88
N ALA A 157 -13.00 21.40 -19.63
CA ALA A 157 -13.46 22.78 -19.67
C ALA A 157 -13.65 23.16 -21.14
N SER A 158 -14.73 22.69 -21.76
CA SER A 158 -15.19 23.24 -23.04
C SER A 158 -16.48 24.01 -22.78
N PRO A 159 -16.50 25.34 -23.01
CA PRO A 159 -17.72 26.12 -22.88
C PRO A 159 -18.67 25.74 -24.00
N SER A 160 -19.94 25.55 -23.65
CA SER A 160 -21.05 25.40 -24.57
C SER A 160 -21.02 26.51 -25.62
N ARG A 161 -20.76 26.16 -26.88
CA ARG A 161 -21.00 27.04 -28.02
C ARG A 161 -22.47 26.88 -28.43
N THR A 162 -23.28 27.85 -28.01
CA THR A 162 -24.47 28.30 -28.76
C THR A 162 -24.04 29.24 -29.88
#